data_AF-A0A1V9XH36-F1
#
_entry.id   AF-A0A1V9XH36-F1
#
_cell.length_a   1.000
_cell.length_b   1.000
_cell.length_c   1.000
_cell.angle_alpha   90.00
_cell.angle_beta   90.00
_cell.angle_gamma   90.00
#
_symmetry.space_group_name_H-M   'P 1'
#
loop_
_entity.id
_entity.type
_entity.pdbx_description
1 polymer ?
#
loop_
_entity_poly.entity_id
_entity_poly.type
_entity_poly.pdbx_seq_one_letter_code
_entity_poly.pdbx_strand_id
1 'polypeptide(L)'
;MNGSGGCGRELANWVIDGRPQLDMRFSSRITSNPRWLRERSHEAYVKNYSIVYPHDEPLASRSMMKDLLYEDLLNQGCIFQEKQGFERPGWFAKDGRNRVLEYDYYGSEGRKVHENYKYRDKLAMDYTFDFPKQHNIECLLGDS
;
A
#
# COMPACT_ATOMS: atom_id res chain seq x y z
N MET A 1 16.56 17.29 0.29
CA MET A 1 17.07 16.43 -0.79
C MET A 1 18.51 16.06 -0.45
N ASN A 2 18.72 15.09 0.45
CA ASN A 2 20.05 14.70 0.95
C ASN A 2 20.25 13.20 0.66
N GLY A 3 20.52 12.84 -0.59
CA GLY A 3 20.67 11.44 -1.00
C GLY A 3 21.75 11.18 -2.06
N SER A 4 22.22 12.23 -2.74
CA SER A 4 23.12 12.09 -3.90
C SER A 4 24.48 11.50 -3.54
N GLY A 5 25.05 11.88 -2.39
CA GLY A 5 26.37 11.38 -1.96
C GLY A 5 26.34 9.92 -1.50
N GLY A 6 25.28 9.50 -0.82
CA GLY A 6 25.12 8.12 -0.34
C GLY A 6 24.94 7.13 -1.49
N CYS A 7 24.04 7.44 -2.43
CA CYS A 7 23.79 6.58 -3.58
C CYS A 7 25.03 6.44 -4.49
N GLY A 8 25.77 7.53 -4.72
CA GLY A 8 26.99 7.48 -5.54
C GLY A 8 28.09 6.65 -4.90
N ARG A 9 28.30 6.77 -3.58
CA ARG A 9 29.24 5.95 -2.82
C ARG A 9 28.87 4.47 -2.90
N GLU A 10 27.59 4.17 -2.74
CA GLU A 10 27.11 2.78 -2.73
C GLU A 10 27.21 2.12 -4.12
N LEU A 11 26.97 2.89 -5.18
CA LEU A 11 27.17 2.45 -6.55
C LEU A 11 28.65 2.21 -6.85
N ALA A 12 29.55 3.09 -6.39
CA ALA A 12 30.99 2.90 -6.56
C ALA A 12 31.49 1.63 -5.84
N ASN A 13 31.03 1.40 -4.61
CA ASN A 13 31.32 0.17 -3.86
C ASN A 13 30.82 -1.07 -4.60
N TRP A 14 29.63 -1.01 -5.21
CA TRP A 14 29.08 -2.14 -5.97
C TRP A 14 29.92 -2.46 -7.22
N VAL A 15 30.42 -1.45 -7.94
CA VAL A 15 31.29 -1.65 -9.12
C VAL A 15 32.64 -2.25 -8.74
N ILE A 16 33.22 -1.85 -7.60
CA ILE A 16 34.54 -2.31 -7.15
C ILE A 16 34.46 -3.70 -6.50
N ASP A 17 33.56 -3.87 -5.53
CA ASP A 17 33.49 -5.07 -4.69
C ASP A 17 32.49 -6.13 -5.20
N GLY A 18 31.75 -5.83 -6.28
CA GLY A 18 30.72 -6.69 -6.85
C GLY A 18 29.46 -6.83 -5.99
N ARG A 19 29.41 -6.19 -4.82
CA ARG A 19 28.27 -6.20 -3.89
C ARG A 19 28.13 -4.86 -3.17
N PRO A 20 26.91 -4.40 -2.86
CA PRO A 20 26.70 -3.23 -2.02
C PRO A 20 26.96 -3.57 -0.54
N GLN A 21 27.32 -2.56 0.25
CA GLN A 21 27.48 -2.62 1.71
C GLN A 21 26.13 -2.48 2.43
N LEU A 22 25.20 -1.73 1.86
CA LEU A 22 23.82 -1.54 2.29
C LEU A 22 22.88 -2.46 1.49
N ASP A 23 21.85 -2.98 2.16
CA ASP A 23 20.85 -3.83 1.50
C ASP A 23 19.94 -2.98 0.59
N MET A 24 20.36 -2.83 -0.66
CA MET A 24 19.63 -2.10 -1.71
C MET A 24 18.79 -3.06 -2.55
N ARG A 25 17.61 -3.42 -2.06
CA ARG A 25 16.67 -4.26 -2.81
C ARG A 25 15.66 -3.43 -3.58
N PHE A 26 15.70 -3.54 -4.90
CA PHE A 26 14.68 -3.01 -5.79
C PHE A 26 13.88 -4.17 -6.38
N SER A 27 12.56 -4.16 -6.19
CA SER A 27 11.69 -5.13 -6.84
C SER A 27 11.33 -4.63 -8.24
N SER A 28 11.83 -5.30 -9.28
CA SER A 28 11.62 -4.90 -10.68
C SER A 28 10.25 -5.30 -11.23
N ARG A 29 9.54 -6.20 -10.56
CA ARG A 29 8.39 -6.93 -11.14
C ARG A 29 7.20 -6.04 -11.48
N ILE A 30 7.00 -4.95 -10.74
CA ILE A 30 5.82 -4.08 -10.87
C ILE A 30 6.14 -2.71 -11.42
N THR A 31 7.38 -2.26 -11.26
CA THR A 31 7.87 -0.99 -11.77
C THR A 31 7.81 -0.90 -13.29
N SER A 32 7.69 -2.04 -13.99
CA SER A 32 7.47 -2.09 -15.44
C SER A 32 6.06 -1.67 -15.88
N ASN A 33 5.06 -1.65 -14.98
CA ASN A 33 3.70 -1.27 -15.34
C ASN A 33 3.55 0.26 -15.32
N PRO A 34 3.23 0.91 -16.46
CA PRO A 34 3.15 2.37 -16.53
C PRO A 34 1.99 2.94 -15.71
N ARG A 35 0.89 2.19 -15.55
CA ARG A 35 -0.24 2.60 -14.72
C ARG A 35 0.19 2.66 -13.25
N TRP A 36 0.86 1.61 -12.78
CA TRP A 36 1.39 1.57 -11.41
C TRP A 36 2.35 2.73 -11.16
N LEU A 37 3.30 2.92 -12.07
CA LEU A 37 4.29 3.99 -11.96
C LEU A 37 3.64 5.37 -11.90
N ARG A 38 2.67 5.66 -12.76
CA ARG A 38 1.99 6.97 -12.81
C ARG A 38 1.20 7.25 -11.53
N GLU A 39 0.33 6.32 -11.13
CA GLU A 39 -0.54 6.50 -9.97
C GLU A 39 0.28 6.55 -8.67
N ARG A 40 1.29 5.68 -8.49
CA ARG A 40 2.15 5.71 -7.30
C ARG A 40 3.04 6.93 -7.21
N SER A 41 3.58 7.38 -8.33
CA SER A 41 4.37 8.62 -8.33
C SER A 41 3.51 9.82 -7.94
N HIS A 42 2.26 9.86 -8.42
CA HIS A 42 1.32 10.91 -8.04
C HIS A 42 1.00 10.87 -6.54
N GLU A 43 0.63 9.71 -5.99
CA GLU A 43 0.33 9.61 -4.55
C GLU A 43 1.55 9.93 -3.69
N ALA A 44 2.75 9.45 -4.05
CA ALA A 44 3.99 9.75 -3.34
C ALA A 44 4.29 11.26 -3.33
N TYR A 45 4.02 11.95 -4.45
CA TYR A 45 4.17 13.40 -4.53
C TYR A 45 3.17 14.13 -3.63
N VAL A 46 1.89 13.73 -3.66
CA VAL A 46 0.84 14.34 -2.83
C VAL A 46 1.10 14.10 -1.34
N LYS A 47 1.53 12.89 -0.96
CA LYS A 47 1.81 12.50 0.43
C LYS A 47 3.22 12.89 0.93
N ASN A 48 4.03 13.58 0.12
CA ASN A 48 5.43 13.86 0.48
C ASN A 48 5.58 14.67 1.79
N TYR A 49 4.59 15.49 2.14
CA TYR A 49 4.57 16.28 3.38
C TYR A 49 3.47 15.85 4.36
N SER A 50 2.79 14.73 4.11
CA SER A 50 1.81 14.21 5.05
C SER A 50 2.49 13.46 6.20
N ILE A 51 1.82 13.40 7.34
CA ILE A 51 2.23 12.55 8.47
C ILE A 51 2.17 11.09 8.00
N VAL A 52 3.28 10.36 8.16
CA VAL A 52 3.36 8.94 7.85
C VAL A 52 2.97 8.14 9.08
N TYR A 53 1.84 7.45 9.02
CA TYR A 53 1.42 6.52 10.08
C TYR A 53 1.98 5.12 9.81
N PRO A 54 2.26 4.31 10.86
CA PRO A 54 2.81 2.97 10.70
C PRO A 54 1.94 2.03 9.84
N HIS A 55 0.62 2.24 9.88
CA HIS A 55 -0.38 1.44 9.17
C HIS A 55 -1.04 2.22 8.02
N ASP A 56 -0.45 3.33 7.56
CA ASP A 56 -0.96 4.04 6.38
C ASP A 56 -0.77 3.18 5.14
N GLU A 57 -1.89 2.82 4.51
CA GLU A 57 -1.89 2.05 3.28
C GLU A 57 -2.20 2.96 2.09
N PRO A 58 -1.39 2.87 1.02
CA PRO A 58 -1.59 3.66 -0.19
C PRO A 58 -2.89 3.29 -0.89
N LEU A 59 -3.56 4.29 -1.46
CA LEU A 59 -4.78 4.13 -2.26
C LEU A 59 -4.46 4.00 -3.76
N ALA A 60 -3.29 4.43 -4.22
CA ALA A 60 -2.88 4.32 -5.60
C ALA A 60 -2.49 2.89 -5.96
N SER A 61 -2.76 2.50 -7.21
CA SER A 61 -2.27 1.26 -7.82
C SER A 61 -2.62 -0.02 -7.08
N ARG A 62 -3.83 -0.04 -6.53
CA ARG A 62 -4.40 -1.23 -5.91
C ARG A 62 -4.91 -2.22 -6.94
N SER A 63 -5.08 -3.48 -6.53
CA SER A 63 -5.60 -4.57 -7.35
C SER A 63 -4.74 -4.93 -8.57
N MET A 64 -3.42 -4.73 -8.49
CA MET A 64 -2.48 -5.03 -9.59
C MET A 64 -2.18 -6.52 -9.72
N MET A 65 -1.87 -7.16 -8.60
CA MET A 65 -1.72 -8.62 -8.51
C MET A 65 -2.69 -9.12 -7.44
N LYS A 66 -3.61 -10.00 -7.85
CA LYS A 66 -4.61 -10.61 -6.97
C LYS A 66 -4.32 -12.10 -6.84
N ASP A 67 -4.54 -12.62 -5.64
CA ASP A 67 -4.55 -14.06 -5.41
C ASP A 67 -5.90 -14.67 -5.86
N LEU A 68 -5.94 -15.99 -6.06
CA LEU A 68 -7.17 -16.71 -6.44
C LEU A 68 -8.27 -16.58 -5.37
N LEU A 69 -7.88 -16.50 -4.10
CA LEU A 69 -8.78 -16.34 -2.96
C LEU A 69 -9.26 -14.89 -2.75
N TYR A 70 -8.86 -13.96 -3.62
CA TYR A 70 -9.17 -12.54 -3.46
C TYR A 70 -10.68 -12.27 -3.41
N GLU A 71 -11.47 -12.87 -4.30
CA GLU A 71 -12.92 -12.63 -4.36
C GLU A 71 -13.66 -13.22 -3.16
N ASP A 72 -13.23 -14.39 -2.67
CA ASP A 72 -13.83 -15.06 -1.51
C ASP A 72 -13.58 -14.26 -0.22
N LEU A 73 -12.33 -13.83 -0.03
CA LEU A 73 -11.94 -13.00 1.12
C LEU A 73 -12.64 -11.63 1.06
N LEU A 74 -12.77 -11.05 -0.13
CA LEU A 74 -13.50 -9.80 -0.32
C LEU A 74 -14.98 -9.93 0.06
N ASN A 75 -15.62 -11.05 -0.28
CA ASN A 75 -17.01 -11.33 0.12
C ASN A 75 -17.18 -11.47 1.63
N GLN A 76 -16.15 -11.96 2.34
CA GLN A 76 -16.11 -12.01 3.80
C GLN A 76 -15.82 -10.64 4.46
N GLY A 77 -15.64 -9.58 3.67
CA GLY A 77 -15.38 -8.24 4.17
C GLY A 77 -13.91 -7.97 4.49
N CYS A 78 -12.98 -8.73 3.91
CA CYS A 78 -11.55 -8.51 4.04
C CYS A 78 -11.14 -7.14 3.48
N ILE A 79 -10.36 -6.40 4.27
CA ILE A 79 -9.62 -5.22 3.86
C ILE A 79 -8.18 -5.66 3.60
N PHE A 80 -7.72 -5.40 2.39
CA PHE A 80 -6.42 -5.83 1.92
C PHE A 80 -5.35 -4.79 2.23
N GLN A 81 -4.11 -5.22 2.38
CA GLN A 81 -2.93 -4.38 2.45
C GLN A 81 -2.06 -4.62 1.22
N GLU A 82 -1.45 -3.58 0.69
CA GLU A 82 -0.63 -3.70 -0.51
C GLU A 82 0.84 -3.88 -0.13
N LYS A 83 1.48 -4.93 -0.64
CA LYS A 83 2.92 -5.15 -0.53
C LYS A 83 3.50 -5.57 -1.85
N GLN A 84 4.34 -4.71 -2.43
CA GLN A 84 4.98 -4.95 -3.72
C GLN A 84 3.91 -5.39 -4.74
N GLY A 85 2.86 -4.60 -4.93
CA GLY A 85 1.75 -4.80 -5.86
C GLY A 85 0.82 -5.99 -5.58
N PHE A 86 1.15 -6.86 -4.63
CA PHE A 86 0.27 -7.93 -4.18
C PHE A 86 -0.68 -7.41 -3.10
N GLU A 87 -1.95 -7.75 -3.26
CA GLU A 87 -2.97 -7.58 -2.23
C GLU A 87 -2.85 -8.73 -1.22
N ARG A 88 -2.50 -8.42 0.03
CA ARG A 88 -2.48 -9.37 1.15
C ARG A 88 -3.71 -9.14 2.03
N PRO A 89 -4.38 -10.20 2.52
CA PRO A 89 -5.46 -10.02 3.47
C PRO A 89 -4.90 -9.39 4.76
N GLY A 90 -5.48 -8.26 5.17
CA GLY A 90 -5.11 -7.57 6.40
C GLY A 90 -6.03 -8.00 7.53
N TRP A 91 -7.26 -7.46 7.54
CA TRP A 91 -8.24 -7.71 8.59
C TRP A 91 -9.66 -7.73 8.01
N PHE A 92 -10.62 -8.29 8.75
CA PHE A 92 -11.99 -8.46 8.28
C PHE A 92 -12.94 -7.46 8.96
N ALA A 93 -13.64 -6.66 8.15
CA ALA A 93 -14.68 -5.78 8.64
C ALA A 93 -16.03 -6.52 8.69
N LYS A 94 -16.84 -6.25 9.72
CA LYS A 94 -18.20 -6.78 9.84
C LYS A 94 -19.20 -6.12 8.87
N ASP A 95 -18.80 -5.07 8.17
CA ASP A 95 -19.66 -4.21 7.33
C ASP A 95 -19.87 -4.73 5.89
N GLY A 96 -19.61 -6.02 5.66
CA GLY A 96 -19.76 -6.66 4.35
C GLY A 96 -18.65 -6.29 3.36
N ARG A 97 -18.97 -6.35 2.06
CA ARG A 97 -17.97 -6.31 0.97
C ARG A 97 -17.34 -4.92 0.79
N ASN A 98 -16.04 -4.80 1.08
CA ASN A 98 -15.27 -3.56 0.96
C ASN A 98 -14.42 -3.53 -0.32
N ARG A 99 -15.03 -3.14 -1.44
CA ARG A 99 -14.33 -3.10 -2.73
C ARG A 99 -13.41 -1.88 -2.84
N VAL A 100 -12.17 -2.12 -3.27
CA VAL A 100 -11.23 -1.07 -3.65
C VAL A 100 -11.69 -0.45 -4.98
N LEU A 101 -11.80 0.88 -5.01
CA LEU A 101 -12.16 1.63 -6.20
C LEU A 101 -10.92 2.08 -6.98
N GLU A 102 -11.11 2.47 -8.23
CA GLU A 102 -10.03 3.02 -9.05
C GLU A 102 -9.49 4.33 -8.46
N TYR A 103 -8.19 4.58 -8.61
CA TYR A 103 -7.57 5.80 -8.09
C TYR A 103 -8.15 7.06 -8.76
N ASP A 104 -8.72 7.94 -7.95
CA ASP A 104 -9.40 9.18 -8.36
C ASP A 104 -8.48 10.40 -8.42
N TYR A 105 -7.17 10.22 -8.18
CA TYR A 105 -6.17 11.28 -8.15
C TYR A 105 -6.55 12.44 -7.22
N TYR A 106 -7.37 12.18 -6.19
CA TYR A 106 -7.92 13.18 -5.28
C TYR A 106 -8.67 14.32 -6.00
N GLY A 107 -9.27 14.03 -7.16
CA GLY A 107 -10.02 15.02 -7.95
C GLY A 107 -9.15 15.88 -8.87
N SER A 108 -7.85 15.58 -8.97
CA SER A 108 -6.96 16.19 -9.96
C SER A 108 -7.31 15.71 -11.38
N GLU A 109 -6.84 16.43 -12.40
CA GLU A 109 -7.06 16.14 -13.82
C GLU A 109 -8.55 16.07 -14.25
N GLY A 110 -9.45 16.77 -13.54
CA GLY A 110 -10.89 16.78 -13.87
C GLY A 110 -11.63 15.48 -13.53
N ARG A 111 -11.00 14.58 -12.76
CA ARG A 111 -11.66 13.37 -12.25
C ARG A 111 -12.59 13.73 -11.10
N LYS A 112 -13.73 13.01 -11.00
CA LYS A 112 -14.62 13.12 -9.84
C LYS A 112 -14.07 12.27 -8.70
N VAL A 113 -13.99 12.86 -7.51
CA VAL A 113 -13.67 12.14 -6.28
C VAL A 113 -14.78 11.13 -6.00
N HIS A 114 -14.42 9.94 -5.53
CA HIS A 114 -15.43 8.94 -5.17
C HIS A 114 -16.23 9.41 -3.96
N GLU A 115 -17.53 9.63 -4.16
CA GLU A 115 -18.49 9.84 -3.08
C GLU A 115 -18.76 8.51 -2.37
N ASN A 116 -18.77 8.50 -1.03
CA ASN A 116 -19.01 7.31 -0.20
C ASN A 116 -17.98 6.17 -0.37
N TYR A 117 -16.70 6.50 -0.33
CA TYR A 117 -15.63 5.51 -0.43
C TYR A 117 -15.33 4.82 0.91
N LYS A 118 -16.18 3.83 1.28
CA LYS A 118 -16.09 3.07 2.54
C LYS A 118 -14.68 2.56 2.87
N TYR A 119 -13.97 2.08 1.86
CA TYR A 119 -12.63 1.51 2.04
C TYR A 119 -11.62 2.58 2.52
N ARG A 120 -11.67 3.79 1.96
CA ARG A 120 -10.85 4.92 2.41
C ARG A 120 -11.21 5.35 3.83
N ASP A 121 -12.51 5.37 4.15
CA ASP A 121 -12.95 5.73 5.50
C ASP A 121 -12.45 4.74 6.55
N LYS A 122 -12.38 3.45 6.21
CA LYS A 122 -11.79 2.42 7.07
C LYS A 122 -10.28 2.58 7.22
N LEU A 123 -9.55 2.83 6.13
CA LEU A 123 -8.11 3.12 6.23
C LEU A 123 -7.83 4.38 7.06
N ALA A 124 -8.69 5.39 6.99
CA ALA A 124 -8.55 6.59 7.82
C ALA A 124 -8.72 6.30 9.31
N MET A 125 -9.40 5.20 9.71
CA MET A 125 -9.46 4.77 11.11
C MET A 125 -8.11 4.23 11.61
N ASP A 126 -7.23 3.81 10.70
CA ASP A 126 -5.89 3.28 10.99
C ASP A 126 -4.82 4.40 11.06
N TYR A 127 -5.22 5.67 10.90
CA TYR A 127 -4.35 6.84 11.03
C TYR A 127 -4.09 7.18 12.50
N THR A 128 -3.56 6.20 13.23
CA THR A 128 -3.15 6.30 14.63
C THR A 128 -1.73 5.80 14.79
N PHE A 129 -1.01 6.34 15.78
CA PHE A 129 0.32 5.83 16.14
C PHE A 129 0.24 4.54 16.98
N ASP A 130 -0.91 4.28 17.59
CA ASP A 130 -1.23 3.03 18.28
C ASP A 130 -1.82 2.00 17.32
N PHE A 131 -1.85 0.74 17.75
CA PHE A 131 -2.48 -0.34 17.01
C PHE A 131 -3.95 -0.03 16.70
N PRO A 132 -4.42 -0.30 15.47
CA PRO A 132 -5.81 -0.12 15.12
C PRO A 132 -6.73 -0.92 16.03
N LYS A 133 -7.87 -0.33 16.40
CA LYS A 133 -8.89 -1.01 17.22
C LYS A 133 -9.41 -2.31 16.60
N GLN A 134 -9.25 -2.45 15.28
CA GLN A 134 -9.69 -3.61 14.49
C GLN A 134 -8.65 -4.73 14.46
N HIS A 135 -7.43 -4.50 14.96
CA HIS A 135 -6.37 -5.51 15.01
C HIS A 135 -6.50 -6.47 16.22
N ASN A 136 -7.33 -6.12 17.22
CA ASN A 136 -7.61 -6.95 18.41
C ASN A 136 -8.53 -8.16 18.13
N ILE A 137 -8.50 -8.72 16.91
CA ILE A 137 -9.04 -10.07 16.69
C ILE A 137 -7.88 -11.03 16.91
N GLU A 138 -7.43 -11.11 18.16
CA GLU A 138 -6.73 -12.29 18.63
C GLU A 138 -7.65 -13.49 18.37
N CYS A 139 -7.13 -14.43 17.59
CA CYS A 139 -7.37 -15.85 17.79
C CYS A 139 -8.84 -16.28 17.99
N LEU A 140 -9.67 -16.19 16.95
CA LEU A 140 -10.83 -17.09 16.81
C LEU A 140 -10.40 -18.47 16.29
N LEU A 141 -9.31 -19.01 16.86
CA LEU A 141 -8.93 -20.41 16.77
C LEU A 141 -8.80 -20.94 18.21
N GLY A 142 -9.91 -21.47 18.71
CA GLY A 142 -9.92 -22.51 19.75
C GLY A 142 -10.04 -22.04 21.20
N ASP A 143 -11.26 -21.68 21.60
CA ASP A 143 -11.78 -22.08 22.92
C ASP A 143 -13.11 -22.82 22.68
N SER A 144 -12.99 -24.13 22.50
CA SER A 144 -14.07 -25.11 22.51
C SER A 144 -13.62 -26.30 23.33
#